data_AF-A0A4Q3V0Y0-F1
#
_entry.id   AF-A0A4Q3V0Y0-F1
#
_cell.length_a   1.000
_cell.length_b   1.000
_cell.length_c   1.000
_cell.angle_alpha   90.00
_cell.angle_beta   90.00
_cell.angle_gamma   90.00
#
_symmetry.space_group_name_H-M   'P 1'
#
loop_
_entity.id
_entity.type
_entity.pdbx_description
1 polymer ?
#
loop_
_entity_poly.entity_id
_entity_poly.type
_entity_poly.pdbx_seq_one_letter_code
_entity_poly.pdbx_strand_id
1 'polypeptide(L)'
;MKKLAILAFLAVGVASAFAQQPGPRPGGPGAPGGPRRMGMPGQRMTKMNEEIYKQLNLTADQKKKVAALDKSYMEKGKKAFEASKGDFRAMREKTKGMREAHEKALFVILTDPQEKKYKSLRKAQMEKMRKQFGGMRGGPGAPPKP
;
A
#
# COMPACT_ATOMS: atom_id res chain seq x y z
N MET A 1 -30.02 16.09 26.59
CA MET A 1 -31.09 17.06 26.22
C MET A 1 -30.46 18.12 25.33
N LYS A 2 -31.04 18.64 24.24
CA LYS A 2 -32.41 18.53 23.69
C LYS A 2 -32.35 18.24 22.18
N LYS A 3 -33.34 17.53 21.65
CA LYS A 3 -33.58 17.37 20.20
C LYS A 3 -34.37 18.59 19.71
N LEU A 4 -34.11 19.08 18.51
CA LEU A 4 -35.08 19.88 17.76
C LEU A 4 -35.13 19.39 16.31
N ALA A 5 -36.25 18.77 15.97
CA ALA A 5 -36.66 18.48 14.60
C ALA A 5 -37.74 19.49 14.23
N ILE A 6 -37.73 19.98 12.99
CA ILE A 6 -38.87 20.68 12.41
C ILE A 6 -39.20 19.98 11.10
N LEU A 7 -40.43 19.46 11.05
CA LEU A 7 -41.08 18.90 9.87
C LEU A 7 -41.88 20.01 9.19
N ALA A 8 -41.76 20.13 7.88
CA ALA A 8 -42.71 20.85 7.05
C ALA A 8 -42.96 20.03 5.78
N PHE A 9 -44.19 19.59 5.58
CA PHE A 9 -44.65 18.74 4.49
C PHE A 9 -45.66 19.56 3.67
N LEU A 10 -45.49 19.66 2.35
CA LEU A 10 -46.50 20.20 1.44
C LEU A 10 -46.27 19.65 0.02
N ALA A 11 -47.24 18.88 -0.49
CA ALA A 11 -47.39 18.53 -1.91
C ALA A 11 -48.06 19.72 -2.66
N VAL A 12 -48.13 19.91 -3.98
CA VAL A 12 -48.31 19.03 -5.17
C VAL A 12 -47.65 19.74 -6.39
N GLY A 13 -47.21 19.13 -7.51
CA GLY A 13 -47.19 17.71 -7.92
C GLY A 13 -47.78 17.47 -9.33
N VAL A 14 -47.02 17.77 -10.42
CA VAL A 14 -47.42 17.51 -11.83
C VAL A 14 -46.41 16.60 -12.53
N ALA A 15 -46.90 15.61 -13.28
CA ALA A 15 -46.08 14.70 -14.07
C ALA A 15 -46.01 15.13 -15.55
N SER A 16 -44.83 14.99 -16.18
CA SER A 16 -44.70 14.38 -17.52
C SER A 16 -43.24 14.27 -18.00
N ALA A 17 -42.87 13.01 -18.26
CA ALA A 17 -42.12 12.54 -19.42
C ALA A 17 -40.59 12.80 -19.59
N PHE A 18 -39.96 11.71 -20.08
CA PHE A 18 -38.63 11.55 -20.69
C PHE A 18 -37.37 11.37 -19.82
N ALA A 19 -36.65 10.30 -20.19
CA ALA A 19 -35.24 9.99 -19.86
C ALA A 19 -34.88 9.52 -18.43
N GLN A 20 -35.64 8.56 -17.86
CA GLN A 20 -35.03 7.57 -16.95
C GLN A 20 -34.75 6.25 -17.67
N GLN A 21 -33.56 6.16 -18.28
CA GLN A 21 -32.85 4.89 -18.39
C GLN A 21 -31.39 5.09 -18.03
N PRO A 22 -31.03 5.02 -16.73
CA PRO A 22 -29.67 4.73 -16.33
C PRO A 22 -29.40 3.30 -16.79
N GLY A 23 -28.86 3.16 -18.00
CA GLY A 23 -28.57 1.85 -18.58
C GLY A 23 -27.67 1.05 -17.62
N PRO A 24 -27.97 -0.23 -17.36
CA PRO A 24 -27.07 -1.07 -16.57
C PRO A 24 -25.73 -1.14 -17.29
N ARG A 25 -24.72 -0.39 -16.79
CA ARG A 25 -23.33 -0.60 -17.22
C ARG A 25 -22.91 -1.98 -16.69
N PRO A 26 -22.60 -2.96 -17.55
CA PRO A 26 -22.19 -4.27 -17.07
C PRO A 26 -20.81 -4.16 -16.40
N GLY A 27 -20.82 -4.02 -15.08
CA GLY A 27 -19.62 -4.07 -14.23
C GLY A 27 -19.10 -5.49 -14.13
N GLY A 28 -18.64 -6.05 -15.25
CA GLY A 28 -18.10 -7.41 -15.32
C GLY A 28 -16.90 -7.58 -14.39
N PRO A 29 -16.79 -8.71 -13.65
CA PRO A 29 -15.61 -9.01 -12.84
C PRO A 29 -14.40 -9.30 -13.75
N GLY A 30 -13.67 -8.26 -14.19
CA GLY A 30 -12.52 -8.50 -15.08
C GLY A 30 -11.75 -7.34 -15.68
N ALA A 31 -12.09 -6.07 -15.46
CA ALA A 31 -11.39 -4.94 -16.11
C ALA A 31 -9.94 -4.73 -15.57
N PRO A 32 -8.86 -5.01 -16.34
CA PRO A 32 -7.49 -4.89 -15.87
C PRO A 32 -6.87 -3.57 -16.38
N GLY A 33 -7.31 -2.43 -15.86
CA GLY A 33 -6.85 -1.14 -16.42
C GLY A 33 -7.17 0.16 -15.69
N GLY A 34 -8.05 0.17 -14.68
CA GLY A 34 -8.18 1.35 -13.83
C GLY A 34 -6.83 1.63 -13.12
N PRO A 35 -6.46 2.91 -12.86
CA PRO A 35 -5.28 3.21 -12.07
C PRO A 35 -5.47 2.67 -10.66
N ARG A 36 -5.05 1.41 -10.45
CA ARG A 36 -4.88 0.79 -9.14
C ARG A 36 -4.16 1.82 -8.30
N ARG A 37 -4.80 2.34 -7.24
CA ARG A 37 -4.20 3.32 -6.32
C ARG A 37 -2.81 2.79 -5.96
N MET A 38 -1.79 3.35 -6.60
CA MET A 38 -0.47 2.71 -6.65
C MET A 38 0.19 3.05 -5.33
N GLY A 39 -0.16 2.24 -4.31
CA GLY A 39 0.08 2.53 -2.90
C GLY A 39 1.49 3.05 -2.73
N MET A 40 1.59 4.28 -2.22
CA MET A 40 2.80 5.09 -2.22
C MET A 40 4.01 4.23 -1.82
N PRO A 41 5.15 4.27 -2.56
CA PRO A 41 6.18 3.25 -2.47
C PRO A 41 6.66 2.88 -1.04
N GLY A 42 6.63 3.85 -0.11
CA GLY A 42 6.90 3.61 1.31
C GLY A 42 5.86 2.74 2.03
N GLN A 43 4.56 2.95 1.82
CA GLN A 43 3.47 2.24 2.55
C GLN A 43 3.46 0.73 2.32
N ARG A 44 3.85 0.26 1.13
CA ARG A 44 3.95 -1.19 0.88
C ARG A 44 5.10 -1.82 1.66
N MET A 45 6.20 -1.07 1.85
CA MET A 45 7.38 -1.54 2.57
C MET A 45 7.18 -1.50 4.09
N THR A 46 6.49 -0.49 4.64
CA THR A 46 6.17 -0.47 6.08
C THR A 46 5.23 -1.61 6.46
N LYS A 47 4.15 -1.85 5.71
CA LYS A 47 3.25 -3.00 5.97
C LYS A 47 3.97 -4.36 5.95
N MET A 48 4.91 -4.53 5.01
CA MET A 48 5.76 -5.72 4.94
C MET A 48 6.60 -5.87 6.21
N ASN A 49 7.24 -4.79 6.66
CA ASN A 49 8.05 -4.78 7.88
C ASN A 49 7.19 -4.99 9.15
N GLU A 50 6.00 -4.40 9.25
CA GLU A 50 5.06 -4.57 10.37
C GLU A 50 4.70 -6.05 10.62
N GLU A 51 4.50 -6.83 9.56
CA GLU A 51 4.28 -8.29 9.65
C GLU A 51 5.51 -9.03 10.19
N ILE A 52 6.71 -8.62 9.77
CA ILE A 52 7.97 -9.20 10.25
C ILE A 52 8.19 -8.84 11.73
N TYR A 53 7.96 -7.59 12.14
CA TYR A 53 8.18 -7.11 13.51
C TYR A 53 7.31 -7.83 14.55
N LYS A 54 6.09 -8.23 14.18
CA LYS A 54 5.23 -9.10 15.01
C LYS A 54 5.89 -10.45 15.35
N GLN A 55 6.82 -10.93 14.51
CA GLN A 55 7.54 -12.19 14.70
C GLN A 55 8.93 -12.02 15.37
N LEU A 56 9.42 -10.79 15.54
CA LEU A 56 10.76 -10.53 16.14
C LEU A 56 10.75 -10.43 17.68
N ASN A 57 9.58 -10.52 18.32
CA ASN A 57 9.43 -10.39 19.77
C ASN A 57 10.13 -9.13 20.34
N LEU A 58 9.95 -7.99 19.66
CA LEU A 58 10.59 -6.73 20.02
C LEU A 58 10.23 -6.27 21.45
N THR A 59 11.22 -5.78 22.19
CA THR A 59 11.01 -5.15 23.50
C THR A 59 10.21 -3.84 23.37
N ALA A 60 9.70 -3.30 24.49
CA ALA A 60 8.96 -2.04 24.48
C ALA A 60 9.78 -0.88 23.89
N ASP A 61 11.07 -0.79 24.21
CA ASP A 61 11.93 0.29 23.70
C ASP A 61 12.37 0.06 22.24
N GLN A 62 12.56 -1.19 21.83
CA GLN A 62 12.75 -1.51 20.41
C GLN A 62 11.53 -1.10 19.59
N LYS A 63 10.30 -1.39 20.07
CA LYS A 63 9.05 -0.97 19.41
C LYS A 63 8.96 0.55 19.26
N LYS A 64 9.30 1.32 20.31
CA LYS A 64 9.35 2.79 20.24
C LYS A 64 10.35 3.29 19.18
N LYS A 65 11.58 2.76 19.19
CA LYS A 65 12.64 3.13 18.24
C LYS A 65 12.27 2.78 16.79
N VAL A 66 11.72 1.59 16.56
CA VAL A 66 11.24 1.14 15.23
C VAL A 66 10.08 2.00 14.73
N ALA A 67 9.09 2.32 15.58
CA ALA A 67 7.97 3.18 15.18
C ALA A 67 8.42 4.60 14.78
N ALA A 68 9.42 5.17 15.48
CA ALA A 68 10.02 6.45 15.11
C ALA A 68 10.79 6.37 13.78
N LEU A 69 11.54 5.28 13.56
CA LEU A 69 12.26 5.00 12.32
C LEU A 69 11.31 4.85 11.11
N ASP A 70 10.22 4.09 11.27
CA ASP A 70 9.20 3.89 10.24
C ASP A 70 8.46 5.19 9.90
N LYS A 71 8.10 6.00 10.91
CA LYS A 71 7.51 7.33 10.71
C LYS A 71 8.43 8.24 9.89
N SER A 72 9.72 8.29 10.24
CA SER A 72 10.74 9.05 9.49
C SER A 72 10.86 8.56 8.04
N TYR A 73 10.83 7.25 7.81
CA TYR A 73 10.85 6.67 6.46
C TYR A 73 9.58 6.98 5.66
N MET A 74 8.40 6.93 6.27
CA MET A 74 7.14 7.31 5.63
C MET A 74 7.12 8.79 5.22
N GLU A 75 7.61 9.70 6.08
CA GLU A 75 7.69 11.13 5.79
C GLU A 75 8.69 11.45 4.67
N LYS A 76 9.87 10.81 4.68
CA LYS A 76 10.84 10.90 3.57
C LYS A 76 10.24 10.34 2.28
N GLY A 77 9.51 9.23 2.35
CA GLY A 77 8.79 8.62 1.23
C GLY A 77 7.71 9.53 0.63
N LYS A 78 6.94 10.25 1.47
CA LYS A 78 5.97 11.28 1.03
C LYS A 78 6.68 12.40 0.27
N LYS A 79 7.66 13.05 0.91
CA LYS A 79 8.42 14.16 0.31
C LYS A 79 9.11 13.75 -0.99
N ALA A 80 9.67 12.55 -1.07
CA ALA A 80 10.28 12.04 -2.29
C ALA A 80 9.25 11.80 -3.41
N PHE A 81 8.05 11.30 -3.09
CA PHE A 81 6.97 11.09 -4.04
C PHE A 81 6.44 12.42 -4.61
N GLU A 82 6.15 13.38 -3.71
CA GLU A 82 5.71 14.74 -4.03
C GLU A 82 6.75 15.47 -4.91
N ALA A 83 8.02 15.47 -4.49
CA ALA A 83 9.11 16.13 -5.23
C ALA A 83 9.40 15.48 -6.59
N SER A 84 9.13 14.19 -6.78
CA SER A 84 9.30 13.52 -8.08
C SER A 84 8.14 13.78 -9.06
N LYS A 85 7.02 14.41 -8.66
CA LYS A 85 5.89 14.78 -9.53
C LYS A 85 5.36 13.65 -10.46
N GLY A 86 5.50 12.39 -10.05
CA GLY A 86 5.11 11.22 -10.85
C GLY A 86 6.25 10.55 -11.65
N ASP A 87 7.49 11.04 -11.63
CA ASP A 87 8.64 10.32 -12.18
C ASP A 87 8.95 9.06 -11.35
N PHE A 88 8.46 7.92 -11.83
CA PHE A 88 8.68 6.60 -11.24
C PHE A 88 10.15 6.13 -11.30
N ARG A 89 10.96 6.61 -12.26
CA ARG A 89 12.38 6.23 -12.40
C ARG A 89 13.23 6.95 -11.35
N ALA A 90 13.10 8.27 -11.22
CA ALA A 90 13.74 9.03 -10.15
C ALA A 90 13.25 8.57 -8.76
N MET A 91 11.96 8.26 -8.62
CA MET A 91 11.41 7.72 -7.37
C MET A 91 11.99 6.33 -7.01
N ARG A 92 12.31 5.49 -7.99
CA ARG A 92 12.88 4.14 -7.75
C ARG A 92 14.25 4.21 -7.08
N GLU A 93 15.17 5.00 -7.61
CA GLU A 93 16.52 5.15 -7.05
C GLU A 93 16.49 5.82 -5.67
N LYS A 94 15.71 6.91 -5.50
CA LYS A 94 15.48 7.52 -4.18
C LYS A 94 14.95 6.50 -3.17
N THR A 95 13.97 5.68 -3.55
CA THR A 95 13.37 4.65 -2.68
C THR A 95 14.35 3.54 -2.32
N LYS A 96 15.26 3.16 -3.24
CA LYS A 96 16.33 2.19 -2.97
C LYS A 96 17.26 2.70 -1.85
N GLY A 97 17.82 3.90 -2.01
CA GLY A 97 18.70 4.50 -0.99
C GLY A 97 18.00 4.70 0.37
N MET A 98 16.75 5.17 0.36
CA MET A 98 15.97 5.30 1.60
C MET A 98 15.74 3.95 2.30
N ARG A 99 15.51 2.87 1.54
CA ARG A 99 15.32 1.51 2.08
C ARG A 99 16.60 0.97 2.71
N GLU A 100 17.74 1.16 2.06
CA GLU A 100 19.05 0.72 2.58
C GLU A 100 19.43 1.49 3.85
N ALA A 101 19.15 2.80 3.90
CA ALA A 101 19.36 3.61 5.10
C ALA A 101 18.43 3.20 6.26
N HIS A 102 17.16 2.92 5.99
CA HIS A 102 16.21 2.39 6.98
C HIS A 102 16.65 1.03 7.52
N GLU A 103 17.09 0.12 6.65
CA GLU A 103 17.55 -1.22 7.04
C GLU A 103 18.81 -1.17 7.92
N LYS A 104 19.79 -0.30 7.60
CA LYS A 104 20.96 -0.08 8.46
C LYS A 104 20.56 0.46 9.84
N ALA A 105 19.66 1.45 9.89
CA ALA A 105 19.19 2.02 11.16
C ALA A 105 18.37 1.02 11.98
N LEU A 106 17.62 0.11 11.33
CA LEU A 106 16.90 -0.97 11.97
C LEU A 106 17.86 -1.95 12.66
N PHE A 107 18.97 -2.33 12.03
CA PHE A 107 19.93 -3.27 12.59
C PHE A 107 20.64 -2.74 13.84
N VAL A 108 20.78 -1.42 14.00
CA VAL A 108 21.26 -0.79 15.24
C VAL A 108 20.25 -0.90 16.40
N ILE A 109 18.98 -1.19 16.12
CA ILE A 109 17.90 -1.35 17.13
C ILE A 109 17.69 -2.83 17.49
N LEU A 110 17.90 -3.73 16.55
CA LEU A 110 17.72 -5.18 16.73
C LEU A 110 18.92 -5.82 17.43
N THR A 111 18.71 -6.97 18.04
CA THR A 111 19.80 -7.88 18.45
C THR A 111 20.17 -8.82 17.30
N ASP A 112 21.39 -9.36 17.28
CA ASP A 112 21.85 -10.37 16.31
C ASP A 112 20.83 -11.47 15.95
N PRO A 113 20.17 -12.16 16.91
CA PRO A 113 19.15 -13.16 16.57
C PRO A 113 17.90 -12.55 15.92
N GLN A 114 17.49 -11.34 16.32
CA GLN A 114 16.38 -10.62 15.69
C GLN A 114 16.74 -10.15 14.27
N GLU A 115 17.97 -9.69 14.04
CA GLU A 115 18.45 -9.32 12.71
C GLU A 115 18.49 -10.53 11.76
N LYS A 116 19.06 -11.66 12.22
CA LYS A 116 19.07 -12.92 11.45
C LYS A 116 17.65 -13.37 11.11
N LYS A 117 16.72 -13.28 12.07
CA LYS A 117 15.30 -13.60 11.85
C LYS A 117 14.64 -12.62 10.86
N TYR A 118 14.89 -11.31 10.98
CA TYR A 118 14.39 -10.30 10.03
C TYR A 118 14.86 -10.57 8.60
N LYS A 119 16.16 -10.83 8.40
CA LYS A 119 16.74 -11.15 7.08
C LYS A 119 16.09 -12.40 6.46
N SER A 120 15.89 -13.44 7.26
CA SER A 120 15.21 -14.67 6.83
C SER A 120 13.75 -14.43 6.41
N LEU A 121 12.95 -13.79 7.28
CA LEU A 121 11.55 -13.51 7.02
C LEU A 121 11.35 -12.59 5.81
N ARG A 122 12.19 -11.55 5.67
CA ARG A 122 12.19 -10.66 4.52
C ARG A 122 12.51 -11.41 3.22
N LYS A 123 13.49 -12.32 3.22
CA LYS A 123 13.82 -13.17 2.06
C LYS A 123 12.62 -14.06 1.69
N ALA A 124 12.01 -14.74 2.66
CA ALA A 124 10.84 -15.59 2.43
C ALA A 124 9.63 -14.81 1.88
N GLN A 125 9.37 -13.61 2.40
CA GLN A 125 8.28 -12.75 1.93
C GLN A 125 8.55 -12.18 0.52
N MET A 126 9.79 -11.81 0.22
CA MET A 126 10.23 -11.42 -1.13
C MET A 126 10.10 -12.58 -2.13
N GLU A 127 10.41 -13.82 -1.72
CA GLU A 127 10.23 -15.01 -2.55
C GLU A 127 8.74 -15.32 -2.77
N LYS A 128 7.90 -15.23 -1.73
CA LYS A 128 6.44 -15.36 -1.84
C LYS A 128 5.86 -14.33 -2.81
N MET A 129 6.26 -13.07 -2.72
CA MET A 129 5.89 -12.04 -3.69
C MET A 129 6.40 -12.38 -5.09
N ARG A 130 7.65 -12.83 -5.25
CA ARG A 130 8.19 -13.25 -6.57
C ARG A 130 7.40 -14.40 -7.17
N LYS A 131 6.96 -15.39 -6.38
CA LYS A 131 6.08 -16.48 -6.83
C LYS A 131 4.70 -15.97 -7.25
N GLN A 132 4.07 -15.14 -6.40
CA GLN A 132 2.73 -14.59 -6.63
C GLN A 132 2.66 -13.63 -7.85
N PHE A 133 3.67 -12.78 -8.06
CA PHE A 133 3.76 -11.91 -9.23
C PHE A 133 4.38 -12.60 -10.45
N GLY A 134 5.21 -13.63 -10.25
CA GLY A 134 5.82 -14.43 -11.31
C GLY A 134 4.81 -15.28 -12.07
N GLY A 135 3.83 -15.87 -11.37
CA GLY A 135 2.71 -16.58 -12.00
C GLY A 135 1.82 -15.68 -12.87
N MET A 136 1.76 -14.37 -12.57
CA MET A 136 0.97 -13.40 -13.34
C MET A 136 1.66 -12.91 -14.63
N ARG A 137 2.92 -13.31 -14.89
CA ARG A 137 3.60 -13.03 -16.18
C ARG A 137 3.31 -14.09 -17.25
N GLY A 138 2.49 -15.08 -16.92
CA GLY A 138 1.90 -16.06 -17.83
C GLY A 138 0.37 -16.02 -17.79
N GLY A 139 -0.23 -14.83 -17.97
CA GLY A 139 -1.66 -14.76 -18.28
C GLY A 139 -1.97 -15.51 -19.58
N PRO A 140 -3.19 -16.07 -19.73
CA PRO A 140 -3.55 -16.85 -20.92
C PRO A 140 -3.39 -15.98 -22.18
N GLY A 141 -2.42 -16.33 -23.03
CA GLY A 141 -2.06 -15.56 -24.24
C GLY A 141 -0.59 -15.13 -24.35
N ALA A 142 0.28 -15.41 -23.38
CA ALA A 142 1.73 -15.23 -23.57
C ALA A 142 2.28 -16.35 -24.49
N PRO A 143 2.87 -16.06 -25.67
CA PRO A 143 3.49 -17.08 -26.50
C PRO A 143 4.70 -17.72 -25.77
N PRO A 144 5.03 -18.98 -26.08
CA PRO A 144 6.22 -19.61 -25.52
C PRO A 144 7.47 -18.80 -25.88
N LYS A 145 8.43 -18.78 -24.96
CA LYS A 145 9.77 -18.23 -25.25
C LYS A 145 10.50 -19.18 -26.21
N PRO A 146 11.39 -18.66 -27.07
CA PRO A 146 12.34 -19.49 -27.81
C PRO A 146 13.27 -20.27 -26.86
#